data_AF-A0A5E7HIU6-F1
#
_entry.id   AF-A0A5E7HIU6-F1
#
_cell.length_a   1.000
_cell.length_b   1.000
_cell.length_c   1.000
_cell.angle_alpha   90.00
_cell.angle_beta   90.00
_cell.angle_gamma   90.00
#
_symmetry.space_group_name_H-M   'P 1'
#
loop_
_entity.id
_entity.type
_entity.pdbx_description
1 polymer ?
#
loop_
_entity_poly.entity_id
_entity_poly.type
_entity_poly.pdbx_seq_one_letter_code
_entity_poly.pdbx_strand_id
1 'polypeptide(L)'
;MSEVKYYHVSDTGLAEGASIGRITVVLAADFDNATRLFLDAAERCIAAERREAELREELADAKAEIAALSKNVIDMTHEDFDATLNNLRRMGASIDGDNAYKRDLCDSIVGSLAFGAQDRCPPPEGHWAQRFWDMGRESSANTEELVSALELVTDCLSKALTGGEVSAARAGNALVSAAELLAKQTR
;
A
#
# COMPACT_ATOMS: atom_id res chain seq x y z
N MET A 1 -60.78 16.28 17.45
CA MET A 1 -61.14 17.71 17.28
C MET A 1 -62.35 17.96 18.17
N SER A 2 -62.14 18.62 19.31
CA SER A 2 -63.24 19.05 20.18
C SER A 2 -63.98 20.23 19.55
N GLU A 3 -65.29 20.26 19.77
CA GLU A 3 -66.21 21.29 19.29
C GLU A 3 -65.78 22.68 19.80
N VAL A 4 -65.45 23.61 18.90
CA VAL A 4 -65.01 24.96 19.27
C VAL A 4 -66.24 25.79 19.63
N LYS A 5 -66.46 26.04 20.92
CA LYS A 5 -67.56 26.89 21.41
C LYS A 5 -67.14 28.36 21.46
N TYR A 6 -68.03 29.23 21.00
CA TYR A 6 -67.77 30.67 20.88
C TYR A 6 -68.48 31.44 21.99
N TYR A 7 -67.75 32.33 22.65
CA TYR A 7 -68.22 33.13 23.77
C TYR A 7 -67.99 34.62 23.51
N HIS A 8 -68.87 35.47 24.03
CA HIS A 8 -68.68 36.92 24.06
C HIS A 8 -68.85 37.44 25.49
N VAL A 9 -68.21 38.57 25.79
CA VAL A 9 -68.28 39.21 27.11
C VAL A 9 -69.45 40.19 27.12
N SER A 10 -70.42 39.98 28.01
CA SER A 10 -71.52 40.89 28.27
C SER A 10 -71.35 41.57 29.63
N ASP A 11 -72.20 42.55 29.92
CA ASP A 11 -72.16 43.37 31.14
C ASP A 11 -72.34 42.56 32.45
N THR A 12 -72.73 41.28 32.34
CA THR A 12 -72.92 40.34 33.45
C THR A 12 -71.96 39.15 33.46
N GLY A 13 -71.04 39.05 32.49
CA GLY A 13 -70.04 37.98 32.41
C GLY A 13 -69.89 37.36 31.01
N LEU A 14 -69.24 36.18 30.94
CA LEU A 14 -69.04 35.44 29.70
C LEU A 14 -70.33 34.67 29.32
N ALA A 15 -70.88 34.95 28.14
CA ALA A 15 -72.07 34.29 27.60
C ALA A 15 -71.81 33.62 26.24
N GLU A 16 -72.39 32.44 26.01
CA GLU A 16 -72.22 31.66 24.77
C GLU A 16 -73.00 32.31 23.61
N GLY A 17 -72.34 32.62 22.50
CA GLY A 17 -72.94 33.35 21.37
C GLY A 17 -71.95 33.81 20.31
N ALA A 18 -72.43 34.29 19.15
CA ALA A 18 -71.61 34.70 18.01
C ALA A 18 -70.71 35.91 18.36
N SER A 19 -69.41 35.65 18.52
CA SER A 19 -68.44 36.64 18.99
C SER A 19 -68.09 37.69 17.91
N ILE A 20 -68.10 38.99 18.28
CA ILE A 20 -67.64 40.12 17.44
C ILE A 20 -66.09 40.24 17.37
N GLY A 21 -65.37 39.33 18.02
CA GLY A 21 -63.92 39.19 17.89
C GLY A 21 -63.50 37.83 18.42
N ARG A 22 -62.48 37.22 17.81
CA ARG A 22 -61.96 35.91 18.23
C ARG A 22 -61.33 36.03 19.62
N ILE A 23 -62.12 35.85 20.67
CA ILE A 23 -61.61 35.56 22.01
C ILE A 23 -61.68 34.04 22.16
N THR A 24 -60.51 33.40 22.19
CA THR A 24 -60.43 31.96 22.45
C THR A 24 -60.45 31.79 23.96
N VAL A 25 -61.53 31.23 24.49
CA VAL A 25 -61.68 30.94 25.93
C VAL A 25 -61.46 29.44 26.13
N VAL A 26 -60.47 29.07 26.93
CA VAL A 26 -60.18 27.67 27.30
C VAL A 26 -60.73 27.44 28.70
N LEU A 27 -61.50 26.35 28.87
CA LEU A 27 -62.00 25.97 30.20
C LEU A 27 -60.83 25.55 31.08
N ALA A 28 -60.85 25.92 32.36
CA ALA A 28 -59.79 25.58 33.31
C ALA A 28 -59.50 24.07 33.34
N ALA A 29 -60.53 23.23 33.27
CA ALA A 29 -60.39 21.77 33.21
C ALA A 29 -59.66 21.27 31.94
N ASP A 30 -59.87 21.92 30.79
CA ASP A 30 -59.19 21.58 29.54
C ASP A 30 -57.73 22.01 29.57
N PHE A 31 -57.44 23.17 30.18
CA PHE A 31 -56.08 23.65 30.42
C PHE A 31 -55.32 22.69 31.35
N ASP A 32 -55.91 22.32 32.50
CA ASP A 32 -55.30 21.42 33.47
C ASP A 32 -55.03 20.03 32.87
N ASN A 33 -55.95 19.50 32.05
CA ASN A 33 -55.75 18.22 31.37
C ASN A 33 -54.64 18.32 30.30
N ALA A 34 -54.57 19.41 29.54
CA ALA A 34 -53.49 19.64 28.59
C ALA A 34 -52.13 19.72 29.32
N THR A 35 -52.04 20.48 30.41
CA THR A 35 -50.83 20.58 31.23
C THR A 35 -50.39 19.22 31.77
N ARG A 36 -51.33 18.39 32.26
CA ARG A 36 -51.03 17.04 32.72
C ARG A 36 -50.45 16.16 31.61
N LEU A 37 -51.02 16.22 30.41
CA LEU A 37 -50.52 15.47 29.25
C LEU A 37 -49.14 15.95 28.81
N PHE A 38 -48.88 17.27 28.83
CA PHE A 38 -47.57 17.82 28.53
C PHE A 38 -46.51 17.38 29.56
N LEU A 39 -46.85 17.37 30.85
CA LEU A 39 -45.92 16.92 31.90
C LEU A 39 -45.62 15.41 31.80
N ASP A 40 -46.64 14.57 31.59
CA ASP A 40 -46.44 13.12 31.35
C ASP A 40 -45.59 12.86 30.09
N ALA A 41 -45.83 13.61 29.01
CA ALA A 41 -45.00 13.53 27.81
C ALA A 41 -43.55 13.96 28.08
N ALA A 42 -43.34 15.04 28.83
CA ALA A 42 -42.01 15.53 29.19
C ALA A 42 -41.25 14.52 30.07
N GLU A 43 -41.92 13.91 31.05
CA GLU A 43 -41.33 12.87 31.90
C GLU A 43 -40.92 11.64 31.09
N ARG A 44 -41.75 11.22 30.13
CA ARG A 44 -41.41 10.11 29.21
C ARG A 44 -40.23 10.44 28.31
N CYS A 45 -40.13 11.68 27.81
CA CYS A 45 -38.98 12.12 27.02
C CYS A 45 -37.69 12.07 27.85
N ILE A 46 -37.70 12.60 29.07
CA ILE A 46 -36.53 12.57 29.96
C ILE A 46 -36.13 11.12 30.30
N ALA A 47 -37.11 10.24 30.54
CA ALA A 47 -36.84 8.82 30.78
C ALA A 47 -36.27 8.11 29.54
N ALA A 48 -36.72 8.48 28.34
CA ALA A 48 -36.17 7.96 27.09
C ALA A 48 -34.73 8.43 26.86
N GLU A 49 -34.43 9.71 27.09
CA GLU A 49 -33.07 10.25 26.98
C GLU A 49 -32.08 9.57 27.92
N ARG A 50 -32.50 9.27 29.16
CA ARG A 50 -31.67 8.53 30.12
C ARG A 50 -31.37 7.10 29.65
N ARG A 51 -32.39 6.39 29.15
CA ARG A 51 -32.23 5.04 28.58
C ARG A 51 -31.33 5.06 27.34
N GLU A 52 -31.44 6.08 26.48
CA GLU A 52 -30.54 6.23 25.34
C GLU A 52 -29.10 6.48 25.76
N ALA A 53 -28.87 7.25 26.84
CA ALA A 53 -27.54 7.47 27.37
C ALA A 53 -26.92 6.18 27.91
N GLU A 54 -27.68 5.40 28.69
CA GLU A 54 -27.27 4.09 29.20
C GLU A 54 -26.93 3.12 28.06
N LEU A 55 -27.81 3.00 27.06
CA LEU A 55 -27.56 2.14 25.89
C LEU A 55 -26.34 2.58 25.06
N ARG A 56 -26.06 3.89 25.00
CA ARG A 56 -24.86 4.40 24.32
C ARG A 56 -23.58 4.03 25.05
N GLU A 57 -23.62 4.03 26.38
CA GLU A 57 -22.50 3.61 27.23
C GLU A 57 -22.23 2.10 27.07
N GLU A 58 -23.26 1.27 27.20
CA GLU A 58 -23.15 -0.18 26.98
C GLU A 58 -22.62 -0.53 25.58
N LEU A 59 -23.09 0.20 24.56
CA LEU A 59 -22.62 0.02 23.19
C LEU A 59 -21.18 0.48 22.99
N ALA A 60 -20.71 1.48 23.75
CA ALA A 60 -19.31 1.90 23.72
C ALA A 60 -18.40 0.83 24.36
N ASP A 61 -18.81 0.27 25.49
CA ASP A 61 -18.07 -0.79 26.18
C ASP A 61 -18.02 -2.07 25.34
N ALA A 62 -19.16 -2.50 24.77
CA ALA A 62 -19.22 -3.66 23.89
C ALA A 62 -18.34 -3.48 22.64
N LYS A 63 -18.29 -2.26 22.07
CA LYS A 63 -17.38 -1.96 20.96
C LYS A 63 -15.91 -2.03 21.37
N ALA A 64 -15.56 -1.55 22.56
CA ALA A 64 -14.20 -1.64 23.09
C ALA A 64 -13.78 -3.10 23.31
N GLU A 65 -14.68 -3.93 23.84
CA GLU A 65 -14.44 -5.36 24.04
C GLU A 65 -14.27 -6.10 22.70
N ILE A 66 -15.15 -5.85 21.72
CA ILE A 66 -15.03 -6.41 20.36
C ILE A 66 -13.68 -6.03 19.73
N ALA A 67 -13.23 -4.79 19.90
CA ALA A 67 -11.94 -4.34 19.37
C ALA A 67 -10.76 -5.06 20.04
N ALA A 68 -10.80 -5.24 21.36
CA ALA A 68 -9.77 -5.97 22.10
C ALA A 68 -9.73 -7.46 21.72
N LEU A 69 -10.89 -8.11 21.62
CA LEU A 69 -11.01 -9.50 21.18
C LEU A 69 -10.51 -9.67 19.75
N SER A 70 -10.88 -8.77 18.84
CA SER A 70 -10.41 -8.80 17.44
C SER A 70 -8.89 -8.68 17.37
N LYS A 71 -8.29 -7.78 18.14
CA LYS A 71 -6.83 -7.64 18.23
C LYS A 71 -6.17 -8.92 18.73
N ASN A 72 -6.67 -9.50 19.82
CA ASN A 72 -6.10 -10.73 20.39
C ASN A 72 -6.21 -11.93 19.44
N VAL A 73 -7.31 -12.05 18.69
CA VAL A 73 -7.47 -13.09 17.66
C VAL A 73 -6.46 -12.89 16.53
N ILE A 74 -6.30 -11.64 16.05
CA ILE A 74 -5.32 -11.32 15.01
C ILE A 74 -3.91 -11.67 15.48
N ASP A 75 -3.52 -11.23 16.67
CA ASP A 75 -2.19 -11.46 17.24
C ASP A 75 -1.93 -12.98 17.42
N MET A 76 -2.90 -13.75 17.96
CA MET A 76 -2.82 -15.22 18.06
C MET A 76 -2.59 -15.88 16.69
N THR A 77 -3.34 -15.46 15.66
CA THR A 77 -3.21 -16.04 14.32
C THR A 77 -1.87 -15.70 13.63
N HIS A 78 -1.31 -14.52 13.90
CA HIS A 78 -0.01 -14.12 13.38
C HIS A 78 1.14 -14.89 14.05
N GLU A 79 1.11 -15.01 15.38
CA GLU A 79 2.10 -15.81 16.12
C GLU A 79 2.07 -17.27 15.68
N ASP A 80 0.89 -17.84 15.48
CA ASP A 80 0.71 -19.20 14.95
C ASP A 80 1.26 -19.36 13.53
N PHE A 81 1.08 -18.35 12.68
CA PHE A 81 1.58 -18.36 11.31
C PHE A 81 3.11 -18.27 11.25
N ASP A 82 3.72 -17.37 12.02
CA ASP A 82 5.17 -17.22 12.10
C ASP A 82 5.82 -18.45 12.73
N ALA A 83 5.21 -19.03 13.78
CA ALA A 83 5.64 -20.30 14.35
C ALA A 83 5.57 -21.43 13.32
N THR A 84 4.49 -21.49 12.53
CA THR A 84 4.33 -22.46 11.44
C THR A 84 5.41 -22.29 10.37
N LEU A 85 5.67 -21.05 9.91
CA LEU A 85 6.75 -20.76 8.95
C LEU A 85 8.12 -21.13 9.51
N ASN A 86 8.40 -20.84 10.77
CA ASN A 86 9.65 -21.21 11.42
C ASN A 86 9.82 -22.73 11.51
N ASN A 87 8.75 -23.48 11.80
CA ASN A 87 8.77 -24.94 11.79
C ASN A 87 9.00 -25.48 10.38
N LEU A 88 8.32 -24.94 9.36
CA LEU A 88 8.53 -25.32 7.95
C LEU A 88 10.00 -25.08 7.52
N ARG A 89 10.57 -23.92 7.86
CA ARG A 89 11.99 -23.63 7.59
C ARG A 89 12.93 -24.60 8.30
N ARG A 90 12.68 -24.91 9.58
CA ARG A 90 13.45 -25.91 10.34
C ARG A 90 13.34 -27.32 9.75
N MET A 91 12.20 -27.64 9.12
CA MET A 91 11.98 -28.88 8.39
C MET A 91 12.59 -28.88 6.97
N GLY A 92 13.32 -27.83 6.59
CA GLY A 92 13.98 -27.74 5.29
C GLY A 92 13.07 -27.22 4.17
N ALA A 93 11.81 -26.85 4.45
CA ALA A 93 10.94 -26.13 3.53
C ALA A 93 11.28 -24.63 3.51
N SER A 94 12.57 -24.33 3.44
CA SER A 94 13.06 -22.98 3.19
C SER A 94 13.10 -22.76 1.69
N ILE A 95 12.68 -21.56 1.25
CA ILE A 95 12.94 -21.14 -0.12
C ILE A 95 14.46 -21.14 -0.37
N ASP A 96 15.27 -20.74 0.61
CA ASP A 96 16.74 -20.63 0.51
C ASP A 96 17.47 -21.95 0.83
N GLY A 97 16.74 -23.06 1.00
CA GLY A 97 17.34 -24.39 1.18
C GLY A 97 18.00 -24.94 -0.09
N ASP A 98 18.73 -26.04 0.05
CA ASP A 98 19.30 -26.77 -1.09
C ASP A 98 18.16 -27.33 -1.97
N ASN A 99 17.91 -26.64 -3.08
CA ASN A 99 16.86 -26.97 -4.02
C ASN A 99 17.49 -27.22 -5.40
N ALA A 100 17.37 -28.46 -5.90
CA ALA A 100 17.87 -28.86 -7.21
C ALA A 100 17.35 -27.94 -8.33
N TYR A 101 16.07 -27.56 -8.30
CA TYR A 101 15.51 -26.64 -9.29
C TYR A 101 16.21 -25.28 -9.31
N LYS A 102 16.58 -24.74 -8.14
CA LYS A 102 17.30 -23.46 -8.07
C LYS A 102 18.71 -23.59 -8.62
N ARG A 103 19.39 -24.69 -8.28
CA ARG A 103 20.73 -24.99 -8.80
C ARG A 103 20.71 -25.13 -10.32
N ASP A 104 19.81 -25.95 -10.84
CA ASP A 104 19.67 -26.18 -12.29
C ASP A 104 19.33 -24.89 -13.05
N LEU A 105 18.48 -24.02 -12.47
CA LEU A 105 18.18 -22.72 -13.04
C LEU A 105 19.40 -21.80 -13.03
N CYS A 106 20.12 -21.71 -11.92
CA CYS A 106 21.36 -20.94 -11.84
C CYS A 106 22.42 -21.45 -12.82
N ASP A 107 22.59 -22.76 -12.93
CA ASP A 107 23.52 -23.40 -13.87
C ASP A 107 23.11 -23.11 -15.32
N SER A 108 21.82 -23.11 -15.62
CA SER A 108 21.30 -22.73 -16.94
C SER A 108 21.56 -21.26 -17.28
N ILE A 109 21.45 -20.36 -16.30
CA ILE A 109 21.78 -18.94 -16.45
C ILE A 109 23.29 -18.78 -16.71
N VAL A 110 24.13 -19.44 -15.90
CA VAL A 110 25.59 -19.39 -16.05
C VAL A 110 26.02 -19.96 -17.41
N GLY A 111 25.43 -21.08 -17.83
CA GLY A 111 25.67 -21.66 -19.15
C GLY A 111 25.26 -20.72 -20.28
N SER A 112 24.13 -20.03 -20.16
CA SER A 112 23.66 -19.07 -21.16
C SER A 112 24.62 -17.88 -21.28
N LEU A 113 25.10 -17.34 -20.15
CA LEU A 113 26.12 -16.28 -20.14
C LEU A 113 27.42 -16.75 -20.81
N ALA A 114 27.88 -17.97 -20.51
CA ALA A 114 29.10 -18.53 -21.09
C ALA A 114 28.97 -18.75 -22.60
N PHE A 115 27.83 -19.27 -23.07
CA PHE A 115 27.57 -19.41 -24.51
C PHE A 115 27.44 -18.06 -25.21
N GLY A 116 26.83 -17.07 -24.54
CA GLY A 116 26.78 -15.69 -25.01
C GLY A 116 28.16 -15.09 -25.20
N ALA A 117 29.04 -15.22 -24.21
CA ALA A 117 30.42 -14.73 -24.28
C ALA A 117 31.23 -15.37 -25.41
N GLN A 118 30.88 -16.60 -25.81
CA GLN A 118 31.52 -17.31 -26.91
C GLN A 118 30.85 -17.08 -28.27
N ASP A 119 29.78 -16.29 -28.32
CA ASP A 119 28.90 -16.08 -29.49
C ASP A 119 28.44 -17.41 -30.13
N ARG A 120 28.05 -18.38 -29.29
CA ARG A 120 27.63 -19.73 -29.73
C ARG A 120 26.28 -20.12 -29.16
N CYS A 121 25.60 -21.04 -29.86
CA CYS A 121 24.36 -21.66 -29.40
C CYS A 121 23.30 -20.65 -28.92
N PRO A 122 22.89 -19.68 -29.77
CA PRO A 122 21.89 -18.70 -29.37
C PRO A 122 20.57 -19.41 -29.00
N PRO A 123 19.91 -18.98 -27.91
CA PRO A 123 18.59 -19.48 -27.57
C PRO A 123 17.58 -19.23 -28.69
N PRO A 124 16.53 -20.06 -28.84
CA PRO A 124 15.44 -19.80 -29.76
C PRO A 124 14.73 -18.48 -29.45
N GLU A 125 14.08 -17.91 -30.47
CA GLU A 125 13.30 -16.69 -30.31
C GLU A 125 12.21 -16.84 -29.23
N GLY A 126 12.12 -15.84 -28.34
CA GLY A 126 11.18 -15.84 -27.20
C GLY A 126 11.62 -16.71 -26.02
N HIS A 127 12.76 -17.40 -26.08
CA HIS A 127 13.27 -18.19 -24.96
C HIS A 127 13.76 -17.28 -23.83
N TRP A 128 13.40 -17.62 -22.58
CA TRP A 128 13.71 -16.82 -21.39
C TRP A 128 15.21 -16.55 -21.21
N ALA A 129 16.06 -17.49 -21.67
CA ALA A 129 17.50 -17.40 -21.55
C ALA A 129 18.17 -16.39 -22.50
N GLN A 130 17.44 -15.87 -23.50
CA GLN A 130 17.97 -14.94 -24.50
C GLN A 130 18.66 -13.74 -23.85
N ARG A 131 18.03 -13.15 -22.83
CA ARG A 131 18.58 -12.00 -22.11
C ARG A 131 19.94 -12.28 -21.49
N PHE A 132 20.14 -13.46 -20.93
CA PHE A 132 21.41 -13.85 -20.32
C PHE A 132 22.48 -14.15 -21.37
N TRP A 133 22.08 -14.74 -22.50
CA TRP A 133 22.96 -14.94 -23.64
C TRP A 133 23.44 -13.59 -24.22
N ASP A 134 22.53 -12.64 -24.44
CA ASP A 134 22.86 -11.30 -24.93
C ASP A 134 23.81 -10.56 -23.97
N MET A 135 23.57 -10.64 -22.65
CA MET A 135 24.44 -10.06 -21.63
C MET A 135 25.87 -10.64 -21.69
N GLY A 136 26.00 -11.96 -21.84
CA GLY A 136 27.29 -12.62 -21.97
C GLY A 136 28.05 -12.13 -23.20
N ARG A 137 27.35 -12.03 -24.33
CA ARG A 137 27.90 -11.56 -25.60
C ARG A 137 28.37 -10.10 -25.53
N GLU A 138 27.53 -9.22 -24.98
CA GLU A 138 27.85 -7.80 -24.80
C GLU A 138 29.04 -7.62 -23.85
N SER A 139 29.08 -8.38 -22.75
CA SER A 139 30.18 -8.35 -21.78
C SER A 139 31.50 -8.81 -22.40
N SER A 140 31.49 -9.86 -23.23
CA SER A 140 32.70 -10.32 -23.94
C SER A 140 33.15 -9.30 -24.98
N ALA A 141 32.25 -8.76 -25.79
CA ALA A 141 32.58 -7.75 -26.79
C ALA A 141 33.22 -6.49 -26.16
N ASN A 142 32.67 -6.02 -25.04
CA ASN A 142 33.21 -4.88 -24.30
C ASN A 142 34.61 -5.18 -23.70
N THR A 143 34.84 -6.43 -23.29
CA THR A 143 36.15 -6.88 -22.77
C THR A 143 37.17 -7.02 -23.90
N GLU A 144 36.78 -7.60 -25.04
CA GLU A 144 37.62 -7.74 -26.24
C GLU A 144 38.05 -6.39 -26.80
N GLU A 145 37.14 -5.41 -26.83
CA GLU A 145 37.44 -4.03 -27.23
C GLU A 145 38.50 -3.39 -26.33
N LEU A 146 38.35 -3.54 -25.00
CA LEU A 146 39.31 -3.04 -24.03
C LEU A 146 40.67 -3.74 -24.13
N VAL A 147 40.69 -5.07 -24.23
CA VAL A 147 41.93 -5.85 -24.38
C VAL A 147 42.67 -5.43 -25.64
N SER A 148 41.97 -5.29 -26.77
CA SER A 148 42.56 -4.85 -28.04
C SER A 148 43.19 -3.45 -27.93
N ALA A 149 42.53 -2.51 -27.23
CA ALA A 149 43.07 -1.17 -27.00
C ALA A 149 44.33 -1.20 -26.11
N LEU A 150 44.32 -2.01 -25.05
CA LEU A 150 45.48 -2.17 -24.16
C LEU A 150 46.65 -2.89 -24.83
N GLU A 151 46.39 -3.87 -25.69
CA GLU A 151 47.42 -4.50 -26.53
C GLU A 151 48.07 -3.48 -27.46
N LEU A 152 47.29 -2.59 -28.08
CA LEU A 152 47.83 -1.53 -28.94
C LEU A 152 48.71 -0.55 -28.17
N VAL A 153 48.29 -0.14 -26.96
CA VAL A 153 49.10 0.71 -26.07
C VAL A 153 50.40 0.00 -25.69
N THR A 154 50.33 -1.28 -25.34
CA THR A 154 51.48 -2.10 -24.94
C THR A 154 52.46 -2.31 -26.10
N ASP A 155 51.97 -2.53 -27.33
CA ASP A 155 52.78 -2.62 -28.55
C ASP A 155 53.51 -1.29 -28.83
N CYS A 156 52.81 -0.16 -28.71
CA CYS A 156 53.41 1.16 -28.89
C CYS A 156 54.49 1.44 -27.83
N LEU A 157 54.23 1.12 -26.56
CA LEU A 157 55.20 1.27 -25.48
C LEU A 157 56.42 0.36 -25.67
N SER A 158 56.19 -0.90 -26.04
CA SER A 158 57.26 -1.87 -26.26
C SER A 158 58.21 -1.39 -27.36
N LYS A 159 57.66 -0.97 -28.50
CA LYS A 159 58.47 -0.43 -29.61
C LYS A 159 59.24 0.81 -29.21
N ALA A 160 58.62 1.75 -28.50
CA ALA A 160 59.30 2.97 -28.05
C ALA A 160 60.48 2.66 -27.12
N LEU A 161 60.33 1.68 -26.22
CA LEU A 161 61.37 1.27 -25.27
C LEU A 161 62.49 0.45 -25.91
N THR A 162 62.20 -0.32 -26.96
CA THR A 162 63.20 -1.12 -27.68
C THR A 162 63.86 -0.37 -28.86
N GLY A 163 63.61 0.94 -28.99
CA GLY A 163 64.18 1.78 -30.04
C GLY A 163 63.54 1.60 -31.44
N GLY A 164 62.35 1.00 -31.50
CA GLY A 164 61.54 0.91 -32.71
C GLY A 164 60.77 2.21 -33.01
N GLU A 165 60.42 2.43 -34.27
CA GLU A 165 59.67 3.60 -34.69
C GLU A 165 58.18 3.49 -34.30
N VAL A 166 57.69 4.49 -33.57
CA VAL A 166 56.27 4.67 -33.24
C VAL A 166 55.89 6.10 -33.53
N SER A 167 54.87 6.34 -34.35
CA SER A 167 54.41 7.70 -34.58
C SER A 167 53.70 8.23 -33.34
N ALA A 168 53.98 9.48 -32.97
CA ALA A 168 53.34 10.14 -31.83
C ALA A 168 51.80 10.16 -31.97
N ALA A 169 51.29 10.28 -33.19
CA ALA A 169 49.86 10.20 -33.49
C ALA A 169 49.26 8.82 -33.14
N ARG A 170 49.94 7.73 -33.49
CA ARG A 170 49.48 6.37 -33.19
C ARG A 170 49.47 6.10 -31.68
N ALA A 171 50.55 6.47 -30.99
CA ALA A 171 50.64 6.32 -29.54
C ALA A 171 49.58 7.16 -28.82
N GLY A 172 49.38 8.42 -29.25
CA GLY A 172 48.36 9.31 -28.71
C GLY A 172 46.95 8.75 -28.88
N ASN A 173 46.59 8.27 -30.08
CA ASN A 173 45.28 7.68 -30.33
C ASN A 173 45.05 6.42 -29.48
N ALA A 174 46.05 5.54 -29.36
CA ALA A 174 45.95 4.34 -28.54
C ALA A 174 45.69 4.68 -27.06
N LEU A 175 46.38 5.69 -26.53
CA LEU A 175 46.20 6.14 -25.15
C LEU A 175 44.81 6.76 -24.91
N VAL A 176 44.32 7.59 -25.84
CA VAL A 176 42.98 8.20 -25.75
C VAL A 176 41.91 7.13 -25.79
N SER A 177 41.96 6.21 -26.77
CA SER A 177 40.97 5.13 -26.88
C SER A 177 40.98 4.20 -25.66
N ALA A 178 42.16 3.84 -25.14
CA ALA A 178 42.24 3.04 -23.91
C ALA A 178 41.67 3.80 -22.70
N ALA A 179 41.92 5.10 -22.57
CA ALA A 179 41.37 5.92 -21.49
C ALA A 179 39.84 6.03 -21.54
N GLU A 180 39.27 6.20 -22.74
CA GLU A 180 37.82 6.22 -22.95
C GLU A 180 37.16 4.88 -22.56
N LEU A 181 37.75 3.76 -23.00
CA LEU A 181 37.24 2.43 -22.68
C LEU A 181 37.37 2.09 -21.20
N LEU A 182 38.46 2.50 -20.54
CA LEU A 182 38.62 2.35 -19.08
C LEU A 182 37.57 3.16 -18.32
N ALA A 183 37.31 4.40 -18.74
CA ALA A 183 36.28 5.25 -18.13
C ALA A 183 34.87 4.66 -18.28
N LYS A 184 34.60 3.93 -19.38
CA LYS A 184 33.35 3.19 -19.58
C LYS A 184 33.19 2.02 -18.60
N GLN A 185 34.27 1.36 -18.16
CA GLN A 185 34.21 0.26 -17.19
C GLN A 185 34.01 0.71 -15.73
N THR A 186 34.36 1.96 -15.41
CA THR A 186 34.35 2.47 -14.02
C THR A 186 33.04 3.17 -13.64
N ARG A 187 32.08 3.29 -14.56
CA ARG A 187 30.73 3.84 -14.32
C ARG A 187 29.73 2.74 -14.05
#